data_AF-A0A969L7M1-F1
#
_entry.id   AF-A0A969L7M1-F1
#
_cell.length_a   1.000
_cell.length_b   1.000
_cell.length_c   1.000
_cell.angle_alpha   90.00
_cell.angle_beta   90.00
_cell.angle_gamma   90.00
#
_symmetry.space_group_name_H-M   'P 1'
#
loop_
_entity.id
_entity.type
_entity.pdbx_description
1 polymer ?
#
loop_
_entity_poly.entity_id
_entity_poly.type
_entity_poly.pdbx_seq_one_letter_code
_entity_poly.pdbx_strand_id
1 'polypeptide(L)'
;MTAVAYNAPQTIEYLLKNGANTDLTDNYGHNALRILMAQAYGETSLKPLLNRWYPALKTESIKVKVDNKLLKIYSHQAEYLMLNFMLAAARLHKRQFKIVPALQDKPYYQSADFLNFFESLSHQVLPDYRQKRPYISSILAKNEVESTNPYGKGLFLRIQKGYYILNPALELLIEDEWVPCHNLI
;
A
#
# COMPACT_ATOMS: atom_id res chain seq x y z
N MET A 1 -9.04 13.76 -4.44
CA MET A 1 -9.33 12.85 -3.30
C MET A 1 -10.81 12.77 -2.99
N THR A 2 -11.49 13.87 -2.69
CA THR A 2 -12.94 13.90 -2.35
C THR A 2 -13.83 13.20 -3.39
N ALA A 3 -13.64 13.47 -4.68
CA ALA A 3 -14.42 12.81 -5.74
C ALA A 3 -14.27 11.27 -5.75
N VAL A 4 -13.10 10.76 -5.36
CA VAL A 4 -12.84 9.32 -5.20
C VAL A 4 -13.56 8.80 -3.97
N ALA A 5 -13.45 9.50 -2.84
CA ALA A 5 -14.12 9.12 -1.59
C ALA A 5 -15.66 9.01 -1.75
N TYR A 6 -16.26 9.83 -2.61
CA TYR A 6 -17.70 9.77 -2.91
C TYR A 6 -18.06 8.87 -4.10
N ASN A 7 -17.11 8.13 -4.67
CA ASN A 7 -17.34 7.26 -5.84
C ASN A 7 -18.04 7.99 -7.00
N ALA A 8 -17.61 9.22 -7.31
CA ALA A 8 -18.23 10.09 -8.31
C ALA A 8 -17.45 10.08 -9.65
N PRO A 9 -17.66 9.07 -10.55
CA PRO A 9 -16.80 8.84 -11.71
C PRO A 9 -16.72 10.02 -12.68
N GLN A 10 -17.83 10.74 -12.90
CA GLN A 10 -17.84 11.92 -13.79
C GLN A 10 -16.96 13.06 -13.22
N THR A 11 -16.96 13.23 -11.89
CA THR A 11 -16.14 14.24 -11.23
C THR A 11 -14.67 13.82 -11.24
N ILE A 12 -14.37 12.54 -11.00
CA ILE A 12 -13.02 11.99 -11.13
C ILE A 12 -12.48 12.27 -12.54
N GLU A 13 -13.25 11.94 -13.56
CA GLU A 13 -12.86 12.14 -14.96
C GLU A 13 -12.62 13.62 -15.28
N TYR A 14 -13.54 14.50 -14.86
CA TYR A 14 -13.41 15.94 -15.07
C TYR A 14 -12.14 16.48 -14.41
N LEU A 15 -11.88 16.12 -13.14
CA LEU A 15 -10.69 16.59 -12.42
C LEU A 15 -9.40 16.10 -13.09
N LEU A 16 -9.33 14.82 -13.48
CA LEU A 16 -8.17 14.27 -14.17
C LEU A 16 -7.92 14.95 -15.51
N LYS A 17 -8.98 15.20 -16.30
CA LYS A 17 -8.90 15.94 -17.57
C LYS A 17 -8.39 17.38 -17.40
N ASN A 18 -8.62 17.98 -16.24
CA ASN A 18 -8.18 19.33 -15.90
C ASN A 18 -6.86 19.36 -15.10
N GLY A 19 -6.08 18.29 -15.12
CA GLY A 19 -4.72 18.27 -14.54
C GLY A 19 -4.68 18.15 -13.03
N ALA A 20 -5.69 17.55 -12.39
CA ALA A 20 -5.66 17.28 -10.97
C ALA A 20 -4.43 16.44 -10.58
N ASN A 21 -3.68 16.93 -9.58
CA ASN A 21 -2.49 16.25 -9.07
C ASN A 21 -2.88 15.06 -8.18
N THR A 22 -2.47 13.85 -8.59
CA THR A 22 -2.75 12.59 -7.89
C THR A 22 -1.73 12.25 -6.81
N ASP A 23 -0.60 12.96 -6.75
CA ASP A 23 0.44 12.79 -5.73
C ASP A 23 0.09 13.48 -4.40
N LEU A 24 -0.90 14.39 -4.40
CA LEU A 24 -1.37 15.05 -3.18
C LEU A 24 -1.99 14.04 -2.20
N THR A 25 -1.67 14.21 -0.92
CA THR A 25 -2.11 13.37 0.18
C THR A 25 -2.97 14.14 1.18
N ASP A 26 -3.78 13.43 1.96
CA ASP A 26 -4.43 13.98 3.14
C ASP A 26 -3.52 13.91 4.40
N ASN A 27 -4.06 14.31 5.55
CA ASN A 27 -3.36 14.29 6.85
C ASN A 27 -2.93 12.89 7.32
N TYR A 28 -3.41 11.83 6.68
CA TYR A 28 -3.01 10.44 6.95
C TYR A 28 -2.06 9.89 5.87
N GLY A 29 -1.56 10.77 4.99
CA GLY A 29 -0.71 10.37 3.89
C GLY A 29 -1.45 9.59 2.80
N HIS A 30 -2.78 9.61 2.77
CA HIS A 30 -3.57 8.93 1.74
C HIS A 30 -3.72 9.85 0.54
N ASN A 31 -3.23 9.39 -0.61
CA ASN A 31 -3.54 10.00 -1.90
C ASN A 31 -4.82 9.39 -2.49
N ALA A 32 -5.23 9.87 -3.66
CA ALA A 32 -6.44 9.39 -4.34
C ALA A 32 -6.45 7.87 -4.57
N LEU A 33 -5.29 7.26 -4.88
CA LEU A 33 -5.19 5.81 -5.04
C LEU A 33 -5.40 5.07 -3.69
N ARG A 34 -4.74 5.52 -2.61
CA ARG A 34 -4.86 4.86 -1.29
C ARG A 34 -6.29 4.92 -0.75
N ILE A 35 -6.99 6.04 -0.96
CA ILE A 35 -8.42 6.15 -0.62
C ILE A 35 -9.23 5.08 -1.34
N LEU A 36 -9.06 4.95 -2.67
CA LEU A 36 -9.80 3.96 -3.46
C LEU A 36 -9.44 2.52 -3.06
N MET A 37 -8.17 2.25 -2.74
CA MET A 37 -7.73 0.96 -2.24
C MET A 37 -8.33 0.64 -0.87
N ALA A 38 -8.42 1.61 0.03
CA ALA A 38 -9.04 1.45 1.35
C ALA A 38 -10.54 1.13 1.21
N GLN A 39 -11.25 1.83 0.32
CA GLN A 39 -12.65 1.56 0.00
C GLN A 39 -12.83 0.16 -0.59
N ALA A 40 -12.03 -0.24 -1.58
CA ALA A 40 -12.08 -1.57 -2.18
C ALA A 40 -11.66 -2.69 -1.22
N TYR A 41 -10.87 -2.37 -0.20
CA TYR A 41 -10.51 -3.30 0.88
C TYR A 41 -11.68 -3.50 1.86
N GLY A 42 -12.37 -2.42 2.24
CA GLY A 42 -13.54 -2.48 3.10
C GLY A 42 -14.79 -3.05 2.41
N GLU A 43 -14.94 -2.80 1.11
CA GLU A 43 -16.08 -3.21 0.30
C GLU A 43 -15.63 -3.75 -1.07
N THR A 44 -15.57 -5.08 -1.19
CA THR A 44 -15.10 -5.78 -2.40
C THR A 44 -15.86 -5.39 -3.68
N SER A 45 -17.12 -4.93 -3.56
CA SER A 45 -17.94 -4.44 -4.67
C SER A 45 -17.31 -3.24 -5.40
N LEU A 46 -16.38 -2.53 -4.76
CA LEU A 46 -15.69 -1.34 -5.29
C LEU A 46 -14.39 -1.68 -6.04
N LYS A 47 -13.95 -2.95 -6.06
CA LYS A 47 -12.78 -3.39 -6.86
C LYS A 47 -12.88 -3.05 -8.36
N PRO A 48 -14.06 -3.09 -9.02
CA PRO A 48 -14.21 -2.63 -10.40
C PRO A 48 -13.84 -1.15 -10.59
N LEU A 49 -14.13 -0.27 -9.61
CA LEU A 49 -13.71 1.12 -9.65
C LEU A 49 -12.19 1.24 -9.50
N LEU A 50 -11.58 0.46 -8.59
CA LEU A 50 -10.13 0.38 -8.46
C LEU A 50 -9.48 -0.05 -9.79
N ASN A 51 -9.99 -1.11 -10.42
CA ASN A 51 -9.51 -1.58 -11.72
C ASN A 51 -9.59 -0.50 -12.80
N ARG A 52 -10.71 0.24 -12.85
CA ARG A 52 -10.93 1.32 -13.82
C ARG A 52 -9.97 2.49 -13.62
N TRP A 53 -9.80 2.93 -12.38
CA TRP A 53 -9.12 4.20 -12.09
C TRP A 53 -7.65 4.05 -11.72
N TYR A 54 -7.17 2.84 -11.41
CA TYR A 54 -5.77 2.60 -11.03
C TYR A 54 -4.75 3.20 -12.03
N PRO A 55 -4.88 3.04 -13.36
CA PRO A 55 -3.89 3.58 -14.29
C PRO A 55 -3.75 5.11 -14.22
N ALA A 56 -4.85 5.82 -13.91
CA ALA A 56 -4.89 7.28 -13.85
C ALA A 56 -4.59 7.83 -12.45
N LEU A 57 -4.92 7.08 -11.40
CA LEU A 57 -4.72 7.50 -10.01
C LEU A 57 -3.36 7.09 -9.43
N LYS A 58 -2.67 6.11 -10.02
CA LYS A 58 -1.36 5.70 -9.53
C LYS A 58 -0.35 6.85 -9.64
N THR A 59 0.43 7.00 -8.59
CA THR A 59 1.62 7.85 -8.59
C THR A 59 2.76 7.15 -9.33
N GLU A 60 3.76 7.90 -9.78
CA GLU A 60 4.93 7.34 -10.43
C GLU A 60 5.75 6.47 -9.47
N SER A 61 5.83 6.88 -8.20
CA SER A 61 6.57 6.17 -7.16
C SER A 61 6.11 6.56 -5.75
N ILE A 62 6.49 5.73 -4.76
CA ILE A 62 6.50 6.12 -3.34
C ILE A 62 7.95 6.41 -2.95
N LYS A 63 8.21 7.57 -2.37
CA LYS A 63 9.50 7.90 -1.77
C LYS A 63 9.47 7.46 -0.31
N VAL A 64 10.43 6.62 0.07
CA VAL A 64 10.57 6.12 1.43
C VAL A 64 11.99 6.31 1.93
N LYS A 65 12.15 6.36 3.25
CA LYS A 65 13.44 6.30 3.91
C LYS A 65 13.44 5.10 4.85
N VAL A 66 14.49 4.29 4.76
CA VAL A 66 14.70 3.08 5.57
C VAL A 66 16.16 3.08 5.99
N ASP A 67 16.44 2.98 7.29
CA ASP A 67 17.81 2.97 7.85
C ASP A 67 18.69 4.11 7.28
N ASN A 68 18.13 5.33 7.24
CA ASN A 68 18.74 6.53 6.66
C ASN A 68 19.07 6.47 5.15
N LYS A 69 18.59 5.45 4.43
CA LYS A 69 18.70 5.36 2.97
C LYS A 69 17.41 5.85 2.32
N LEU A 70 17.55 6.77 1.38
CA LEU A 70 16.43 7.26 0.57
C LEU A 70 16.19 6.31 -0.61
N LEU A 71 14.96 5.81 -0.73
CA LEU A 71 14.56 4.85 -1.75
C LEU A 71 13.34 5.39 -2.50
N LYS A 72 13.34 5.17 -3.82
CA LYS A 72 12.19 5.43 -4.68
C LYS A 72 11.60 4.09 -5.15
N ILE A 73 10.37 3.81 -4.76
CA ILE A 73 9.64 2.58 -5.12
C ILE A 73 8.73 2.89 -6.29
N TYR A 74 9.13 2.52 -7.49
CA TYR A 74 8.39 2.83 -8.72
C TYR A 74 7.15 1.97 -8.90
N SER A 75 6.13 2.52 -9.57
CA SER A 75 4.81 1.87 -9.76
C SER A 75 4.82 0.55 -10.53
N HIS A 76 5.87 0.25 -11.30
CA HIS A 76 6.03 -1.03 -12.00
C HIS A 76 6.54 -2.16 -11.09
N GLN A 77 7.09 -1.82 -9.91
CA GLN A 77 7.62 -2.76 -8.94
C GLN A 77 6.49 -3.36 -8.09
N ALA A 78 6.61 -4.64 -7.69
CA ALA A 78 5.60 -5.28 -6.86
C ALA A 78 5.48 -4.63 -5.47
N GLU A 79 6.61 -4.13 -4.95
CA GLU A 79 6.67 -3.43 -3.66
C GLU A 79 5.76 -2.20 -3.63
N TYR A 80 5.57 -1.50 -4.74
CA TYR A 80 4.70 -0.33 -4.81
C TYR A 80 3.25 -0.67 -4.46
N LEU A 81 2.71 -1.71 -5.09
CA LEU A 81 1.33 -2.12 -4.87
C LEU A 81 1.15 -2.69 -3.46
N MET A 82 2.11 -3.50 -3.00
CA MET A 82 2.08 -4.12 -1.68
C MET A 82 2.16 -3.08 -0.55
N LEU A 83 3.03 -2.08 -0.68
CA LEU A 83 3.15 -1.01 0.30
C LEU A 83 1.90 -0.12 0.32
N ASN A 84 1.39 0.28 -0.85
CA ASN A 84 0.13 1.03 -0.92
C ASN A 84 -1.04 0.25 -0.30
N PHE A 85 -1.11 -1.06 -0.53
CA PHE A 85 -2.15 -1.90 0.06
C PHE A 85 -2.09 -1.89 1.59
N MET A 86 -0.91 -2.14 2.18
CA MET A 86 -0.77 -2.14 3.64
C MET A 86 -1.13 -0.77 4.23
N LEU A 87 -0.63 0.33 3.65
CA LEU A 87 -0.94 1.68 4.11
C LEU A 87 -2.43 2.04 3.98
N ALA A 88 -3.08 1.63 2.89
CA ALA A 88 -4.50 1.87 2.68
C ALA A 88 -5.39 1.05 3.63
N ALA A 89 -5.02 -0.22 3.86
CA ALA A 89 -5.80 -1.13 4.69
C ALA A 89 -5.60 -0.90 6.19
N ALA A 90 -4.51 -0.24 6.60
CA ALA A 90 -4.04 -0.19 7.99
C ALA A 90 -5.13 0.19 9.01
N ARG A 91 -5.84 1.30 8.77
CA ARG A 91 -6.88 1.82 9.68
C ARG A 91 -8.16 1.00 9.68
N LEU A 92 -8.39 0.20 8.64
CA LEU A 92 -9.55 -0.69 8.50
C LEU A 92 -9.25 -2.13 8.93
N HIS A 93 -7.98 -2.46 9.14
CA HIS A 93 -7.56 -3.82 9.37
C HIS A 93 -7.96 -4.29 10.76
N LYS A 94 -8.89 -5.25 10.82
CA LYS A 94 -9.46 -5.75 12.09
C LYS A 94 -8.49 -6.64 12.89
N ARG A 95 -7.41 -7.12 12.26
CA ARG A 95 -6.42 -7.99 12.90
C ARG A 95 -5.26 -7.16 13.44
N GLN A 96 -5.25 -7.03 14.75
CA GLN A 96 -4.24 -6.29 15.49
C GLN A 96 -3.64 -7.19 16.56
N PHE A 97 -2.36 -7.00 16.90
CA PHE A 97 -1.79 -7.67 18.04
C PHE A 97 -2.41 -7.11 19.32
N LYS A 98 -3.06 -7.96 20.12
CA LYS A 98 -3.65 -7.57 21.41
C LYS A 98 -2.77 -7.93 22.62
N ILE A 99 -1.82 -8.84 22.43
CA ILE A 99 -1.12 -9.52 23.53
C ILE A 99 0.34 -9.06 23.66
N VAL A 100 1.00 -8.68 22.57
CA VAL A 100 2.39 -8.23 22.58
C VAL A 100 2.42 -6.72 22.81
N PRO A 101 2.86 -6.20 23.97
CA PRO A 101 2.73 -4.77 24.30
C PRO A 101 3.43 -3.85 23.30
N ALA A 102 4.61 -4.24 22.82
CA ALA A 102 5.38 -3.46 21.84
C ALA A 102 4.72 -3.38 20.45
N LEU A 103 3.76 -4.26 20.17
CA LEU A 103 3.04 -4.34 18.89
C LEU A 103 1.55 -4.07 19.04
N GLN A 104 1.12 -3.65 20.25
CA GLN A 104 -0.28 -3.47 20.57
C GLN A 104 -0.95 -2.54 19.55
N ASP A 105 -2.12 -2.93 19.07
CA ASP A 105 -2.95 -2.20 18.10
C ASP A 105 -2.32 -2.01 16.70
N LYS A 106 -1.12 -2.55 16.44
CA LYS A 106 -0.52 -2.52 15.10
C LYS A 106 -1.17 -3.56 14.18
N PRO A 107 -1.58 -3.18 12.96
CA PRO A 107 -2.13 -4.11 12.00
C PRO A 107 -1.05 -5.05 11.49
N TYR A 108 -1.37 -6.34 11.39
CA TYR A 108 -0.47 -7.34 10.81
C TYR A 108 -1.10 -8.02 9.61
N TYR A 109 -0.28 -8.41 8.66
CA TYR A 109 -0.69 -8.93 7.37
C TYR A 109 -0.06 -10.31 7.15
N GLN A 110 -0.86 -11.21 6.60
CA GLN A 110 -0.41 -12.50 6.12
C GLN A 110 -0.43 -12.51 4.59
N SER A 111 0.28 -13.45 3.96
CA SER A 111 0.21 -13.60 2.49
C SER A 111 -1.23 -13.77 1.98
N ALA A 112 -2.14 -14.31 2.81
CA ALA A 112 -3.56 -14.43 2.49
C ALA A 112 -4.27 -13.08 2.35
N ASP A 113 -3.89 -12.05 3.11
CA ASP A 113 -4.47 -10.70 2.97
C ASP A 113 -4.21 -10.11 1.59
N PHE A 114 -2.97 -10.23 1.13
CA PHE A 114 -2.59 -9.80 -0.21
C PHE A 114 -3.31 -10.61 -1.29
N LEU A 115 -3.41 -11.94 -1.13
CA LEU A 115 -4.12 -12.79 -2.07
C LEU A 115 -5.59 -12.39 -2.20
N ASN A 116 -6.29 -12.26 -1.08
CA ASN A 116 -7.70 -11.92 -1.06
C ASN A 116 -7.96 -10.51 -1.64
N PHE A 117 -7.06 -9.56 -1.37
CA PHE A 117 -7.18 -8.23 -1.93
C PHE A 117 -6.85 -8.19 -3.43
N PHE A 118 -5.78 -8.88 -3.86
CA PHE A 118 -5.33 -8.91 -5.25
C PHE A 118 -6.18 -9.78 -6.16
N GLU A 119 -6.94 -10.73 -5.60
CA GLU A 119 -7.95 -11.48 -6.32
C GLU A 119 -8.93 -10.51 -7.00
N SER A 120 -9.29 -10.80 -8.26
CA SER A 120 -10.16 -9.98 -9.13
C SER A 120 -9.62 -8.60 -9.51
N LEU A 121 -8.37 -8.26 -9.16
CA LEU A 121 -7.71 -7.11 -9.74
C LEU A 121 -7.32 -7.40 -11.20
N SER A 122 -7.49 -6.42 -12.08
CA SER A 122 -7.21 -6.58 -13.51
C SER A 122 -5.72 -6.57 -13.79
N HIS A 123 -5.33 -7.05 -14.98
CA HIS A 123 -3.95 -6.98 -15.48
C HIS A 123 -3.38 -5.55 -15.53
N GLN A 124 -4.24 -4.52 -15.59
CA GLN A 124 -3.81 -3.13 -15.55
C GLN A 124 -3.29 -2.72 -14.16
N VAL A 125 -3.71 -3.43 -13.12
CA VAL A 125 -3.24 -3.23 -11.74
C VAL A 125 -2.05 -4.13 -11.43
N LEU A 126 -2.20 -5.44 -11.61
CA LEU A 126 -1.07 -6.37 -11.56
C LEU A 126 -1.23 -7.56 -12.51
N PRO A 127 -0.14 -8.03 -13.15
CA PRO A 127 -0.14 -9.25 -13.94
C PRO A 127 -0.49 -10.50 -13.11
N ASP A 128 -1.14 -11.49 -13.73
CA ASP A 128 -1.61 -12.73 -13.06
C ASP A 128 -0.54 -13.47 -12.27
N TYR A 129 0.70 -13.53 -12.76
CA TYR A 129 1.78 -14.23 -12.05
C TYR A 129 2.09 -13.56 -10.70
N ARG A 130 1.83 -12.26 -10.56
CA ARG A 130 2.01 -11.51 -9.31
C ARG A 130 0.90 -11.74 -8.29
N GLN A 131 -0.22 -12.33 -8.71
CA GLN A 131 -1.34 -12.71 -7.85
C GLN A 131 -1.12 -14.07 -7.16
N LYS A 132 -0.03 -14.77 -7.48
CA LYS A 132 0.22 -16.12 -6.94
C LYS A 132 0.88 -16.06 -5.57
N ARG A 133 0.46 -16.95 -4.65
CA ARG A 133 1.00 -17.03 -3.29
C ARG A 133 2.53 -17.15 -3.23
N PRO A 134 3.20 -17.96 -4.09
CA PRO A 134 4.66 -18.03 -4.09
C PRO A 134 5.32 -16.70 -4.42
N TYR A 135 4.76 -15.94 -5.37
CA TYR A 135 5.28 -14.62 -5.74
C TYR A 135 5.11 -13.61 -4.62
N ILE A 136 3.91 -13.50 -4.04
CA ILE A 136 3.65 -12.58 -2.92
C ILE A 136 4.60 -12.89 -1.75
N SER A 137 4.75 -14.17 -1.42
CA SER A 137 5.61 -14.59 -0.31
C SER A 137 7.09 -14.33 -0.60
N SER A 138 7.54 -14.46 -1.85
CA SER A 138 8.93 -14.13 -2.21
C SER A 138 9.19 -12.61 -2.16
N ILE A 139 8.23 -11.77 -2.56
CA ILE A 139 8.37 -10.31 -2.43
C ILE A 139 8.37 -9.86 -0.97
N LEU A 140 7.52 -10.45 -0.12
CA LEU A 140 7.55 -10.21 1.33
C LEU A 140 8.93 -10.56 1.90
N ALA A 141 9.39 -11.80 1.68
CA ALA A 141 10.67 -12.30 2.21
C ALA A 141 11.90 -11.51 1.71
N LYS A 142 11.90 -11.12 0.43
CA LYS A 142 12.96 -10.29 -0.16
C LYS A 142 13.06 -8.93 0.51
N ASN A 143 11.95 -8.35 0.95
CA ASN A 143 11.88 -7.01 1.51
C ASN A 143 11.73 -7.00 3.04
N GLU A 144 12.04 -8.12 3.71
CA GLU A 144 12.17 -8.17 5.16
C GLU A 144 13.36 -7.29 5.62
N VAL A 145 13.25 -6.66 6.79
CA VAL A 145 14.35 -5.87 7.40
C VAL A 145 15.62 -6.72 7.57
N GLU A 146 15.47 -7.97 8.01
CA GLU A 146 16.57 -8.92 8.24
C GLU A 146 16.97 -9.70 6.97
N SER A 147 16.47 -9.32 5.79
CA SER A 147 16.77 -10.03 4.56
C SER A 147 18.22 -9.78 4.14
N THR A 148 18.94 -10.86 3.81
CA THR A 148 20.30 -10.77 3.23
C THR A 148 20.28 -10.47 1.72
N ASN A 149 19.09 -10.27 1.14
CA ASN A 149 18.98 -9.97 -0.28
C ASN A 149 19.55 -8.57 -0.60
N PRO A 150 20.53 -8.43 -1.51
CA PRO A 150 21.15 -7.14 -1.81
C PRO A 150 20.17 -6.12 -2.45
N TYR A 151 19.04 -6.60 -2.98
CA TYR A 151 17.98 -5.76 -3.57
C TYR A 151 16.76 -5.62 -2.64
N GLY A 152 16.86 -6.09 -1.40
CA GLY A 152 15.84 -5.91 -0.38
C GLY A 152 15.71 -4.44 0.01
N LYS A 153 14.47 -3.98 0.17
CA LYS A 153 14.18 -2.57 0.51
C LYS A 153 13.86 -2.35 1.99
N GLY A 154 13.91 -3.39 2.83
CA GLY A 154 13.62 -3.30 4.27
C GLY A 154 12.24 -2.73 4.59
N LEU A 155 11.21 -3.07 3.80
CA LEU A 155 9.87 -2.48 3.92
C LEU A 155 9.02 -3.16 4.99
N PHE A 156 9.33 -4.43 5.31
CA PHE A 156 8.47 -5.27 6.12
C PHE A 156 9.25 -5.85 7.31
N LEU A 157 8.66 -5.81 8.49
CA LEU A 157 9.17 -6.56 9.63
C LEU A 157 8.35 -7.84 9.78
N ARG A 158 9.02 -8.98 9.76
CA ARG A 158 8.39 -10.28 10.00
C ARG A 158 8.40 -10.57 11.50
N ILE A 159 7.22 -10.57 12.11
CA ILE A 159 7.08 -10.83 13.55
C ILE A 159 7.16 -12.33 13.85
N GLN A 160 6.55 -13.14 12.98
CA GLN A 160 6.63 -14.60 13.04
C GLN A 160 6.35 -15.19 11.65
N LYS A 161 6.43 -16.51 11.49
CA LYS A 161 6.27 -17.18 10.19
C LYS A 161 4.94 -16.80 9.52
N GLY A 162 5.00 -15.98 8.47
CA GLY A 162 3.85 -15.58 7.67
C GLY A 162 3.05 -14.39 8.23
N TYR A 163 3.56 -13.68 9.25
CA TYR A 163 2.95 -12.50 9.84
C TYR A 163 3.91 -11.31 9.71
N TYR A 164 3.46 -10.28 9.01
CA TYR A 164 4.26 -9.11 8.65
C TYR A 164 3.59 -7.83 9.14
N ILE A 165 4.39 -6.88 9.58
CA ILE A 165 3.97 -5.49 9.74
C ILE A 165 4.81 -4.61 8.81
N LEU A 166 4.41 -3.35 8.61
CA LEU A 166 5.30 -2.36 8.01
C LEU A 166 6.53 -2.20 8.91
N ASN A 167 7.72 -2.06 8.31
CA ASN A 167 8.94 -1.78 9.06
C ASN A 167 8.70 -0.53 9.94
N PRO A 168 8.80 -0.63 11.28
CA PRO A 168 8.56 0.51 12.17
C PRO A 168 9.51 1.70 11.94
N ALA A 169 10.70 1.46 11.37
CA ALA A 169 11.67 2.50 11.00
C ALA A 169 11.43 3.08 9.59
N LEU A 170 10.39 2.64 8.89
CA LEU A 170 10.03 3.17 7.58
C LEU A 170 9.45 4.59 7.72
N GLU A 171 9.99 5.53 6.97
CA GLU A 171 9.45 6.88 6.82
C GLU A 171 8.97 7.09 5.38
N LEU A 172 7.88 7.84 5.20
CA LEU A 172 7.35 8.23 3.91
C LEU A 172 7.57 9.73 3.70
N LEU A 173 7.91 10.14 2.47
CA LEU A 173 7.91 11.55 2.13
C LEU A 173 6.46 12.02 1.91
N ILE A 174 6.00 12.96 2.72
CA ILE A 174 4.69 13.60 2.65
C ILE A 174 4.91 15.11 2.75
N GLU A 175 4.43 15.88 1.78
CA GLU A 175 4.57 17.36 1.78
C GLU A 175 6.00 17.83 2.10
N ASP A 176 7.00 17.15 1.52
CA ASP A 176 8.44 17.39 1.72
C ASP A 176 9.01 17.06 3.11
N GLU A 177 8.21 16.47 4.00
CA GLU A 177 8.64 15.97 5.29
C GLU A 177 8.72 14.44 5.32
N TRP A 178 9.72 13.91 6.05
CA TRP A 178 9.82 12.48 6.34
C TRP A 178 8.94 12.14 7.53
N VAL A 179 7.85 11.43 7.27
CA VAL A 179 6.87 11.05 8.30
C VAL A 179 7.01 9.55 8.61
N PRO A 180 7.25 9.18 9.88
CA PRO A 180 7.26 7.77 10.28
C PRO A 180 5.96 7.06 9.93
N CYS A 181 6.05 5.85 9.36
CA CYS A 181 4.88 5.11 8.88
C CYS A 181 3.86 4.83 9.99
N HIS A 182 4.32 4.68 11.23
CA HIS A 182 3.48 4.41 12.40
C HIS A 182 2.58 5.59 12.78
N ASN A 183 2.84 6.80 12.28
CA ASN A 183 1.95 7.96 12.47
C ASN A 183 0.79 8.00 11.46
N LEU A 184 0.90 7.21 10.38
CA LEU A 184 -0.08 7.18 9.29
C LEU A 184 -1.10 6.04 9.42
N ILE A 185 -0.79 5.05 10.24
CA ILE A 185 -1.52 3.79 10.38
C ILE A 185 -2.34 3.69 11.65
#